data_AF-A0A1V4XL60-F1
#
_entry.id   AF-A0A1V4XL60-F1
#
_cell.length_a   1.000
_cell.length_b   1.000
_cell.length_c   1.000
_cell.angle_alpha   90.00
_cell.angle_beta   90.00
_cell.angle_gamma   90.00
#
_symmetry.space_group_name_H-M   'P 1'
#
loop_
_entity.id
_entity.type
_entity.pdbx_description
1 polymer ?
#
loop_
_entity_poly.entity_id
_entity_poly.type
_entity_poly.pdbx_seq_one_letter_code
_entity_poly.pdbx_strand_id
1 'polypeptide(L)'
;MTMPRNESTPSTERMRSVVTITATSGHGGVITPSSRLSVGFGLSKMFVIRPWEGYAICDIEVDGVSIGPVSMYMFTNVTEDHTIRATFRKQRPPAPGRPAG
;
A
#
# COMPACT_ATOMS: atom_id res chain seq x y z
N MET A 1 -19.89 14.71 -44.46
CA MET A 1 -18.55 14.99 -43.91
C MET A 1 -18.47 14.43 -42.50
N THR A 2 -17.86 13.26 -42.33
CA THR A 2 -17.63 12.62 -41.02
C THR A 2 -16.31 13.12 -40.46
N MET A 3 -16.33 13.80 -39.32
CA MET A 3 -15.15 14.01 -38.48
C MET A 3 -14.92 12.73 -37.66
N PRO A 4 -13.71 12.14 -37.64
CA PRO A 4 -13.48 10.92 -36.87
C PRO A 4 -13.62 11.23 -35.37
N ARG A 5 -14.45 10.46 -34.67
CA ARG A 5 -14.31 10.37 -33.22
C ARG A 5 -12.92 9.83 -32.97
N ASN A 6 -12.14 10.53 -32.17
CA ASN A 6 -10.91 9.99 -31.63
C ASN A 6 -11.28 8.83 -30.70
N GLU A 7 -11.47 7.66 -31.30
CA GLU A 7 -11.68 6.38 -30.63
C GLU A 7 -10.36 6.01 -29.96
N SER A 8 -10.09 6.57 -28.78
CA SER A 8 -8.97 6.21 -27.91
C SER A 8 -9.14 4.84 -27.26
N THR A 9 -9.62 3.85 -28.01
CA THR A 9 -9.53 2.44 -27.63
C THR A 9 -9.35 1.63 -28.89
N PRO A 10 -8.19 0.98 -29.01
CA PRO A 10 -8.27 -0.48 -28.92
C PRO A 10 -7.18 -0.97 -27.99
N SER A 11 -7.50 -1.88 -27.08
CA SER A 11 -6.59 -2.99 -26.74
C SER A 11 -7.18 -3.84 -25.62
N THR A 12 -7.80 -4.91 -26.05
CA THR A 12 -7.52 -6.24 -25.51
C THR A 12 -7.83 -6.40 -24.02
N GLU A 13 -9.09 -6.73 -23.78
CA GLU A 13 -9.41 -7.86 -22.92
C GLU A 13 -8.36 -9.00 -23.11
N ARG A 14 -7.65 -9.34 -22.03
CA ARG A 14 -7.14 -10.69 -21.74
C ARG A 14 -5.77 -11.10 -22.30
N MET A 15 -4.75 -10.37 -21.86
CA MET A 15 -3.56 -11.03 -21.30
C MET A 15 -3.42 -10.43 -19.90
N ARG A 16 -3.78 -11.15 -18.83
CA ARG A 16 -3.63 -10.62 -17.46
C ARG A 16 -2.14 -10.58 -17.09
N SER A 17 -1.36 -9.73 -17.75
CA SER A 17 0.03 -9.43 -17.44
C SER A 17 0.14 -8.22 -16.50
N VAL A 18 -0.98 -7.80 -15.90
CA VAL A 18 -1.04 -6.72 -14.90
C VAL A 18 -1.91 -7.20 -13.74
N VAL A 19 -1.36 -7.08 -12.55
CA VAL A 19 -1.96 -7.40 -11.27
C VAL A 19 -2.25 -6.11 -10.51
N THR A 20 -3.17 -6.19 -9.56
CA THR A 20 -3.64 -5.02 -8.85
C THR A 20 -3.29 -5.11 -7.38
N ILE A 21 -2.52 -4.15 -6.87
CA ILE A 21 -2.22 -4.05 -5.45
C ILE A 21 -3.09 -2.93 -4.87
N THR A 22 -3.97 -3.26 -3.93
CA THR A 22 -4.80 -2.29 -3.23
C THR A 22 -4.16 -1.95 -1.89
N ALA A 23 -3.62 -0.74 -1.77
CA ALA A 23 -3.08 -0.24 -0.52
C ALA A 23 -4.10 0.62 0.22
N THR A 24 -4.30 0.33 1.51
CA THR A 24 -5.21 1.06 2.39
C THR A 24 -4.47 1.47 3.66
N SER A 25 -4.44 2.76 3.97
CA SER A 25 -3.93 3.27 5.25
C SER A 25 -5.08 3.58 6.20
N GLY A 26 -4.98 3.07 7.42
CA GLY A 26 -5.84 3.45 8.53
C GLY A 26 -5.53 4.86 9.07
N HIS A 27 -6.30 5.28 10.07
CA HIS A 27 -6.16 6.59 10.70
C HIS A 27 -4.88 6.67 11.53
N GLY A 28 -4.02 7.67 11.30
CA GLY A 28 -2.77 7.86 12.06
C GLY A 28 -1.49 7.62 11.27
N GLY A 29 -1.58 7.49 9.95
CA GLY A 29 -0.42 7.41 9.07
C GLY A 29 -0.84 7.38 7.61
N VAL A 30 0.15 7.20 6.74
CA VAL A 30 -0.01 7.13 5.29
C VAL A 30 0.80 5.97 4.74
N ILE A 31 0.24 5.29 3.74
CA ILE A 31 0.97 4.31 2.92
C ILE A 31 1.28 4.95 1.57
N THR A 32 2.48 4.77 1.03
CA THR A 32 2.85 5.35 -0.27
C THR A 32 3.41 4.24 -1.16
N PRO A 33 2.80 4.00 -2.33
CA PRO A 33 1.56 4.61 -2.85
C PRO A 33 0.27 4.12 -2.14
N SER A 34 -0.69 5.01 -1.83
CA SER A 34 -1.97 4.69 -1.15
C SER A 34 -3.14 4.47 -2.11
N SER A 35 -2.88 3.89 -3.27
CA SER A 35 -3.91 3.73 -4.31
C SER A 35 -3.93 2.31 -4.85
N ARG A 36 -4.97 2.01 -5.62
CA ARG A 36 -5.03 0.80 -6.44
C ARG A 36 -3.95 0.92 -7.52
N LEU A 37 -2.86 0.19 -7.33
CA LEU A 37 -1.71 0.24 -8.20
C LEU A 37 -1.71 -0.95 -9.16
N SER A 38 -1.72 -0.66 -10.45
CA SER A 38 -1.54 -1.63 -11.52
C SER A 38 -0.05 -1.94 -11.68
N VAL A 39 0.35 -3.17 -11.33
CA VAL A 39 1.74 -3.65 -11.38
C VAL A 39 1.83 -4.72 -12.45
N GLY A 40 2.88 -4.72 -13.27
CA GLY A 40 3.11 -5.79 -14.24
C GLY A 40 3.30 -7.14 -13.55
N PHE A 41 2.83 -8.21 -14.19
CA PHE A 41 2.92 -9.58 -13.71
C PHE A 41 4.39 -9.97 -13.48
N GLY A 42 4.71 -10.45 -12.29
CA GLY A 42 6.06 -10.80 -11.87
C GLY A 42 6.96 -9.62 -11.50
N LEU A 43 6.47 -8.38 -11.54
CA LEU A 43 7.23 -7.23 -11.06
C LEU A 43 7.23 -7.15 -9.53
N SER A 44 8.16 -6.38 -8.98
CA SER A 44 8.21 -6.05 -7.57
C SER A 44 7.70 -4.62 -7.33
N LYS A 45 7.08 -4.40 -6.17
CA LYS A 45 6.62 -3.07 -5.75
C LYS A 45 6.85 -2.83 -4.28
N MET A 46 7.48 -1.70 -3.98
CA MET A 46 7.72 -1.25 -2.61
C MET A 46 6.61 -0.31 -2.15
N PHE A 47 6.13 -0.56 -0.94
CA PHE A 47 5.21 0.29 -0.19
C PHE A 47 5.90 0.80 1.06
N VAL A 48 5.84 2.11 1.26
CA VAL A 48 6.40 2.78 2.42
C VAL A 48 5.25 3.20 3.32
N ILE A 49 5.28 2.76 4.56
CA ILE A 49 4.31 3.09 5.58
C ILE A 49 4.93 4.12 6.51
N ARG A 50 4.39 5.34 6.47
CA ARG A 50 4.82 6.43 7.36
C ARG A 50 3.73 6.72 8.38
N PRO A 51 3.93 6.38 9.66
CA PRO A 51 3.04 6.86 10.72
C PRO A 51 3.14 8.37 10.87
N TRP A 52 2.05 9.01 11.29
CA TRP A 52 2.06 10.43 11.66
C TRP A 52 2.71 10.65 13.04
N GLU A 53 3.02 11.90 13.35
CA GLU A 53 3.57 12.26 14.66
C GLU A 53 2.62 11.85 15.80
N GLY A 54 3.17 11.19 16.82
CA GLY A 54 2.39 10.63 17.92
C GLY A 54 1.60 9.37 17.57
N TYR A 55 1.85 8.75 16.41
CA TYR A 55 1.30 7.44 16.04
C TYR A 55 2.41 6.43 15.77
N ALA A 56 2.09 5.16 15.95
CA ALA A 56 2.92 4.05 15.51
C ALA A 56 2.10 3.05 14.72
N ILE A 57 2.81 2.30 13.89
CA ILE A 57 2.25 1.17 13.18
C ILE A 57 1.83 0.13 14.23
N CYS A 58 0.56 -0.20 14.24
CA CYS A 58 -0.02 -1.20 15.12
C CYS A 58 0.19 -2.58 14.51
N ASP A 59 -0.24 -2.72 13.26
CA ASP A 59 -0.15 -3.95 12.49
C ASP A 59 -0.26 -3.63 10.99
N ILE A 60 0.40 -4.44 10.17
CA ILE A 60 0.22 -4.43 8.73
C ILE A 60 -0.35 -5.78 8.33
N GLU A 61 -1.44 -5.77 7.57
CA GLU A 61 -2.07 -6.97 7.01
C GLU A 61 -1.81 -7.00 5.51
N VAL A 62 -1.30 -8.12 5.00
CA VAL A 62 -1.11 -8.37 3.58
C VAL A 62 -1.95 -9.57 3.18
N ASP A 63 -2.87 -9.41 2.24
CA ASP A 63 -3.82 -10.46 1.84
C ASP A 63 -4.68 -11.02 2.99
N GLY A 64 -4.92 -10.17 4.01
CA GLY A 64 -5.61 -10.56 5.24
C GLY A 64 -4.73 -11.31 6.25
N VAL A 65 -3.42 -11.41 5.99
CA VAL A 65 -2.43 -11.98 6.92
C VAL A 65 -1.65 -10.86 7.61
N SER A 66 -1.76 -10.77 8.93
CA SER A 66 -0.94 -9.87 9.74
C SER A 66 0.53 -10.27 9.68
N ILE A 67 1.37 -9.37 9.14
CA ILE A 67 2.83 -9.51 9.12
C ILE A 67 3.50 -8.73 10.26
N GLY A 68 2.73 -7.97 11.04
CA GLY A 68 3.23 -7.15 12.13
C GLY A 68 3.50 -5.69 11.74
N PRO A 69 4.03 -4.88 12.68
CA PRO A 69 4.20 -3.45 12.49
C PRO A 69 5.47 -3.10 11.69
N VAL A 70 5.42 -3.31 10.37
CA VAL A 70 6.53 -2.96 9.45
C VAL A 70 6.32 -1.59 8.80
N SER A 71 7.36 -0.77 8.76
CA SER A 71 7.33 0.55 8.10
C SER A 71 7.57 0.49 6.59
N MET A 72 7.97 -0.67 6.09
CA MET A 72 8.23 -0.87 4.67
C MET A 72 7.91 -2.30 4.30
N TYR A 73 7.19 -2.47 3.20
CA TYR A 73 6.83 -3.77 2.68
C TYR A 73 7.10 -3.80 1.18
N MET A 74 7.82 -4.82 0.72
CA MET A 74 8.12 -5.00 -0.70
C MET A 74 7.43 -6.28 -1.18
N PHE A 75 6.48 -6.11 -2.08
CA PHE A 75 5.95 -7.21 -2.84
C PHE A 75 6.98 -7.62 -3.90
N THR A 76 7.32 -8.90 -3.96
CA THR A 76 8.21 -9.49 -4.96
C THR A 76 7.44 -10.50 -5.78
N ASN A 77 7.67 -10.52 -7.10
CA ASN A 77 7.04 -11.48 -8.01
C ASN A 77 5.50 -11.46 -7.88
N VAL A 78 4.90 -10.30 -8.13
CA VAL A 78 3.46 -10.09 -7.95
C VAL A 78 2.73 -10.75 -9.11
N THR A 79 2.15 -11.91 -8.86
CA THR A 79 1.44 -12.74 -9.87
C THR A 79 -0.08 -12.71 -9.71
N GLU A 80 -0.57 -12.26 -8.56
CA GLU A 80 -2.00 -12.16 -8.24
C GLU A 80 -2.33 -10.77 -7.69
N ASP A 81 -3.62 -10.46 -7.56
CA ASP A 81 -4.01 -9.26 -6.84
C ASP A 81 -3.66 -9.39 -5.36
N HIS A 82 -3.17 -8.29 -4.79
CA HIS A 82 -2.77 -8.24 -3.40
C HIS A 82 -3.44 -7.08 -2.70
N THR A 83 -3.62 -7.23 -1.40
CA THR A 83 -4.12 -6.14 -0.56
C THR A 83 -3.16 -5.88 0.58
N ILE A 84 -2.86 -4.61 0.86
CA ILE A 84 -2.07 -4.20 2.01
C ILE A 84 -2.84 -3.19 2.83
N ARG A 85 -3.06 -3.49 4.11
CA ARG A 85 -3.76 -2.64 5.06
C ARG A 85 -2.80 -2.26 6.17
N ALA A 86 -2.58 -0.97 6.34
CA ALA A 86 -1.77 -0.45 7.42
C ALA A 86 -2.68 0.06 8.55
N THR A 87 -2.56 -0.52 9.74
CA THR A 87 -3.28 -0.08 10.93
C THR A 87 -2.35 0.68 11.84
N PHE A 88 -2.78 1.86 12.30
CA PHE A 88 -1.99 2.71 13.19
C PHE A 88 -2.70 2.88 14.53
N ARG A 89 -1.90 3.09 15.58
CA ARG A 89 -2.39 3.39 16.93
C ARG A 89 -1.70 4.65 17.44
N LYS A 90 -2.41 5.47 18.20
CA LYS A 90 -1.81 6.61 18.91
C LYS A 90 -0.74 6.08 19.87
N GLN A 91 0.49 6.54 19.70
CA GLN A 91 1.48 6.38 20.75
C GLN A 91 1.13 7.35 21.87
N ARG A 92 1.07 6.82 23.09
CA ARG A 92 1.17 7.71 24.25
C ARG A 92 2.53 8.40 24.13
N PRO A 93 2.60 9.74 24.18
CA PRO A 93 3.89 10.41 24.15
C PRO A 93 4.79 9.81 25.23
N PRO A 94 6.09 9.57 24.93
CA PRO A 94 7.01 9.12 25.97
C PRO A 94 6.92 10.14 27.11
N ALA A 95 6.63 9.65 28.32
CA ALA A 95 6.51 10.53 29.47
C ALA A 95 7.82 11.32 29.62
N PRO A 96 7.79 12.65 29.72
CA PRO A 96 9.00 13.40 30.02
C PRO A 96 9.44 13.02 31.44
N GLY A 97 10.58 12.34 31.55
CA GLY A 97 11.27 12.13 32.83
C GLY A 97 11.13 10.73 33.45
N ARG A 98 11.82 9.73 32.88
CA ARG A 98 12.50 8.74 33.73
C ARG A 98 13.99 9.08 33.72
N PRO A 99 14.49 9.90 34.67
CA PRO A 99 15.93 9.96 34.89
C PRO A 99 16.42 8.55 35.22
N ALA A 100 17.39 8.06 34.46
CA ALA A 100 18.13 6.87 34.83
C ALA A 100 19.07 7.25 35.98
N GLY A 101 18.89 6.60 37.13
CA GLY A 101 19.90 6.36 38.18
C GLY A 101 20.65 7.55 38.72
#